data_AF-A0A7R9IU79-F1
#
_entry.id   AF-A0A7R9IU79-F1
#
_cell.length_a   1.000
_cell.length_b   1.000
_cell.length_c   1.000
_cell.angle_alpha   90.00
_cell.angle_beta   90.00
_cell.angle_gamma   90.00
#
_symmetry.space_group_name_H-M   'P 1'
#
loop_
_entity.id
_entity.type
_entity.pdbx_description
1 polymer ?
#
loop_
_entity_poly.entity_id
_entity_poly.type
_entity_poly.pdbx_seq_one_letter_code
_entity_poly.pdbx_strand_id
1 'polypeptide(L)'
;MLCVLTAMLCKEQGITITGICAVYELIVAQKLRLSDLHCLLRSAVGGKGSFHPTWTSDVTKRLTVLAVATVCLLMIRLQIMGSRLPVFTRFDNPASVAPPPSRQLSYNYLISVNLWLLFFPCDLCCDWTMGTVPLVSSFLDPRNLATLISYAALLLLMYTAVVTDNRQQATLII
;
A
#
# COMPACT_ATOMS: atom_id res chain seq x y z
N MET A 1 -14.72 -8.99 -2.09
CA MET A 1 -14.01 -10.14 -1.51
C MET A 1 -13.47 -11.08 -2.57
N LEU A 2 -14.23 -11.47 -3.60
CA LEU A 2 -13.74 -12.37 -4.66
C LEU A 2 -12.43 -11.88 -5.30
N CYS A 3 -12.35 -10.63 -5.75
CA CYS A 3 -11.13 -10.07 -6.34
C CYS A 3 -9.93 -10.07 -5.39
N VAL A 4 -10.15 -9.89 -4.09
CA VAL A 4 -9.09 -9.95 -3.06
C VAL A 4 -8.59 -11.38 -2.93
N LEU A 5 -9.50 -12.36 -2.91
CA LEU A 5 -9.14 -13.78 -2.87
C LEU A 5 -8.33 -14.16 -4.11
N THR A 6 -8.77 -13.81 -5.32
CA THR A 6 -8.00 -14.08 -6.54
C THR A 6 -6.65 -13.38 -6.53
N ALA A 7 -6.59 -12.10 -6.14
CA ALA A 7 -5.33 -11.38 -6.03
C ALA A 7 -4.36 -12.06 -5.03
N MET A 8 -4.88 -12.55 -3.90
CA MET A 8 -4.12 -13.26 -2.87
C MET A 8 -3.60 -14.62 -3.32
N LEU A 9 -4.35 -15.33 -4.17
CA LEU A 9 -3.91 -16.59 -4.77
C LEU A 9 -2.83 -16.35 -5.84
N CYS A 10 -2.88 -15.22 -6.54
CA CYS A 10 -1.90 -14.86 -7.57
C CYS A 10 -0.60 -14.28 -6.99
N LYS A 11 -0.69 -13.36 -6.01
CA LYS A 11 0.49 -12.65 -5.48
C LYS A 11 0.31 -12.22 -4.04
N GLU A 12 1.43 -12.13 -3.33
CA GLU A 12 1.40 -11.89 -1.91
C GLU A 12 0.83 -10.54 -1.49
N GLN A 13 1.09 -9.55 -2.31
CA GLN A 13 0.68 -8.17 -2.10
C GLN A 13 -0.84 -8.00 -2.22
N GLY A 14 -1.58 -9.01 -2.71
CA GLY A 14 -3.05 -8.95 -2.81
C GLY A 14 -3.76 -8.67 -1.48
N ILE A 15 -3.16 -9.01 -0.33
CA ILE A 15 -3.75 -8.73 0.99
C ILE A 15 -3.86 -7.23 1.25
N THR A 16 -2.94 -6.43 0.70
CA THR A 16 -2.88 -4.98 0.93
C THR A 16 -4.15 -4.27 0.43
N ILE A 17 -4.83 -4.85 -0.57
CA ILE A 17 -6.11 -4.36 -1.10
C ILE A 17 -7.16 -4.27 0.02
N THR A 18 -7.15 -5.19 0.99
CA THR A 18 -8.09 -5.13 2.12
C THR A 18 -7.84 -3.91 3.00
N GLY A 19 -6.58 -3.52 3.20
CA GLY A 19 -6.21 -2.28 3.88
C GLY A 19 -6.68 -1.06 3.11
N ILE A 20 -6.49 -1.04 1.79
CA ILE A 20 -6.97 0.05 0.91
C ILE A 20 -8.49 0.17 1.00
N CYS A 21 -9.24 -0.93 0.93
CA CYS A 21 -10.70 -0.92 1.08
C CYS A 21 -11.14 -0.38 2.45
N ALA A 22 -10.41 -0.70 3.53
CA ALA A 22 -10.71 -0.17 4.86
C ALA A 22 -10.48 1.35 4.92
N VAL A 23 -9.36 1.82 4.41
CA VAL A 23 -9.04 3.25 4.32
C VAL A 23 -10.07 3.99 3.47
N TYR A 24 -10.46 3.43 2.34
CA TYR A 24 -11.49 3.98 1.45
C TYR A 24 -12.85 4.10 2.17
N GLU A 25 -13.32 3.06 2.87
CA GLU A 25 -14.59 3.12 3.60
C GLU A 25 -14.54 4.21 4.69
N LEU A 26 -13.41 4.34 5.40
CA LEU A 26 -13.25 5.31 6.48
C LEU A 26 -13.12 6.76 5.98
N ILE A 27 -12.26 7.01 4.99
CA ILE A 27 -11.94 8.37 4.55
C ILE A 27 -12.94 8.85 3.51
N VAL A 28 -13.25 8.03 2.50
CA VAL A 28 -14.11 8.41 1.39
C VAL A 28 -15.58 8.23 1.73
N ALA A 29 -15.98 7.02 2.18
CA ALA A 29 -17.40 6.73 2.42
C ALA A 29 -17.92 7.39 3.71
N GLN A 30 -17.16 7.33 4.81
CA GLN A 30 -17.54 7.97 6.08
C GLN A 30 -17.12 9.44 6.21
N LYS A 31 -16.33 9.96 5.26
CA LYS A 31 -15.85 11.36 5.26
C LYS A 31 -15.09 11.73 6.55
N LEU A 32 -14.43 10.76 7.19
CA LEU A 32 -13.67 11.00 8.41
C LEU A 32 -12.48 11.92 8.12
N ARG A 33 -12.32 12.98 8.92
CA ARG A 33 -11.15 13.84 8.85
C ARG A 33 -10.01 13.25 9.68
N LEU A 34 -8.77 13.59 9.31
CA LEU A 34 -7.56 13.25 10.08
C LEU A 34 -7.64 13.72 11.54
N SER A 35 -8.29 14.85 11.81
CA SER A 35 -8.55 15.35 13.16
C SER A 35 -9.43 14.42 13.99
N ASP A 36 -10.46 13.84 13.34
CA ASP A 36 -11.41 12.95 13.99
C ASP A 36 -10.77 11.59 14.25
N LEU A 37 -9.92 11.12 13.33
CA LEU A 37 -9.12 9.91 13.51
C LEU A 37 -8.12 10.06 14.67
N HIS A 38 -7.44 11.20 14.77
CA HIS A 38 -6.53 11.47 15.89
C HIS A 38 -7.28 11.55 17.22
N CYS A 39 -8.47 12.16 17.24
CA CYS A 39 -9.34 12.19 18.42
C CYS A 39 -9.82 10.78 18.82
N LEU A 40 -10.21 9.94 17.85
CA LEU A 40 -10.59 8.54 18.05
C LEU A 40 -9.44 7.71 18.61
N LEU A 41 -8.24 7.82 18.03
CA LEU A 41 -7.03 7.15 18.54
C LEU A 41 -6.71 7.58 19.97
N ARG A 42 -6.77 8.88 20.25
CA ARG A 42 -6.54 9.41 21.60
C ARG A 42 -7.60 8.92 22.60
N SER A 43 -8.84 8.78 22.17
CA SER A 43 -9.95 8.29 23.01
C SER A 43 -9.84 6.78 23.25
N ALA A 44 -9.44 6.01 22.24
CA ALA A 44 -9.20 4.56 22.35
C ALA A 44 -8.01 4.23 23.27
N VAL A 45 -6.95 5.03 23.23
CA VAL A 45 -5.79 4.89 24.11
C VAL A 45 -6.05 5.47 25.51
N GLY A 46 -6.86 6.54 25.61
CA GLY A 46 -7.11 7.26 26.85
C GLY A 46 -8.23 6.73 27.74
N GLY A 47 -9.01 5.73 27.28
CA GLY A 47 -10.06 5.04 28.06
C GLY A 47 -11.22 5.92 28.55
N LYS A 48 -11.20 7.23 28.30
CA LYS A 48 -12.21 8.21 28.72
C LYS A 48 -12.67 9.01 27.52
N GLY A 49 -13.70 8.50 26.87
CA GLY A 49 -14.42 9.20 25.84
C GLY A 49 -15.58 8.35 25.35
N SER A 50 -16.79 8.64 25.81
CA SER A 50 -18.01 8.19 25.14
C SER A 50 -18.15 8.99 23.85
N PHE A 51 -17.30 8.70 22.87
CA PHE A 51 -17.54 9.15 21.52
C PHE A 51 -18.65 8.27 20.96
N HIS A 52 -19.76 8.89 20.59
CA HIS A 52 -20.77 8.28 19.74
C HIS A 52 -20.36 8.67 18.32
N PRO A 53 -19.45 7.94 17.65
CA PRO A 53 -19.24 8.20 16.24
C PRO A 53 -20.61 8.07 15.58
N THR A 54 -20.90 8.87 14.57
CA THR A 54 -22.05 8.69 13.66
C THR A 54 -21.84 7.42 12.81
N TRP A 55 -21.36 6.36 13.44
CA TRP A 55 -21.00 5.11 12.83
C TRP A 55 -22.29 4.33 12.68
N THR A 56 -22.77 4.25 11.44
CA THR A 56 -23.92 3.42 11.14
C THR A 56 -23.57 1.96 11.42
N SER A 57 -24.51 1.20 11.96
CA SER A 57 -24.30 -0.23 12.23
C SER A 57 -23.87 -1.02 10.99
N ASP A 58 -24.08 -0.47 9.80
CA ASP A 58 -23.72 -1.09 8.53
C ASP A 58 -22.24 -0.97 8.21
N VAL A 59 -21.61 0.15 8.58
CA VAL A 59 -20.17 0.36 8.32
C VAL A 59 -19.35 -0.50 9.28
N THR A 60 -19.78 -0.63 10.55
CA THR A 60 -19.14 -1.57 11.49
C THR A 60 -19.24 -2.97 10.95
N LYS A 61 -20.43 -3.43 10.52
CA LYS A 61 -20.61 -4.76 9.89
C LYS A 61 -19.67 -4.95 8.69
N ARG A 62 -19.58 -3.98 7.77
CA ARG A 62 -18.70 -4.09 6.59
C ARG A 62 -17.23 -4.20 6.97
N LEU A 63 -16.76 -3.37 7.90
CA LEU A 63 -15.37 -3.40 8.39
C LEU A 63 -15.09 -4.68 9.18
N THR A 64 -16.05 -5.17 9.98
CA THR A 64 -15.93 -6.47 10.66
C THR A 64 -15.86 -7.62 9.65
N VAL A 65 -16.72 -7.63 8.63
CA VAL A 65 -16.66 -8.63 7.54
C VAL A 65 -15.33 -8.57 6.82
N LEU A 66 -14.84 -7.37 6.49
CA LEU A 66 -13.54 -7.17 5.87
C LEU A 66 -12.40 -7.72 6.75
N ALA A 67 -12.38 -7.36 8.03
CA ALA A 67 -11.36 -7.81 8.98
C ALA A 67 -11.37 -9.33 9.17
N VAL A 68 -12.55 -9.92 9.39
CA VAL A 68 -12.71 -11.38 9.52
C VAL A 68 -12.27 -12.07 8.23
N ALA A 69 -12.69 -11.57 7.07
CA ALA A 69 -12.26 -12.12 5.78
C ALA A 69 -10.74 -12.03 5.59
N THR A 70 -10.11 -10.90 5.93
CA THR A 70 -8.65 -10.74 5.89
C THR A 70 -7.94 -11.76 6.75
N VAL A 71 -8.38 -11.95 8.00
CA VAL A 71 -7.79 -12.96 8.92
C VAL A 71 -7.97 -14.36 8.35
N CYS A 72 -9.16 -14.73 7.89
CA CYS A 72 -9.41 -16.02 7.28
C CYS A 72 -8.53 -16.27 6.05
N LEU A 73 -8.42 -15.29 5.15
CA LEU A 73 -7.58 -15.37 3.95
C LEU A 73 -6.09 -15.52 4.30
N LEU A 74 -5.61 -14.79 5.32
CA LEU A 74 -4.24 -14.93 5.82
C LEU A 74 -3.99 -16.33 6.39
N MET A 75 -4.91 -16.85 7.20
CA MET A 75 -4.79 -18.20 7.77
C MET A 75 -4.78 -19.28 6.68
N ILE A 76 -5.72 -19.22 5.73
CA ILE A 76 -5.78 -20.14 4.58
C ILE A 76 -4.45 -20.10 3.82
N ARG A 77 -3.94 -18.90 3.55
CA ARG A 77 -2.69 -18.73 2.83
C ARG A 77 -1.49 -19.31 3.58
N LEU A 78 -1.37 -19.03 4.88
CA LEU A 78 -0.28 -19.56 5.71
C LEU A 78 -0.29 -21.10 5.73
N GLN A 79 -1.47 -21.69 5.75
CA GLN A 79 -1.63 -23.14 5.65
C GLN A 79 -1.18 -23.66 4.27
N ILE A 80 -1.60 -23.01 3.17
CA ILE A 80 -1.20 -23.38 1.80
C ILE A 80 0.33 -23.28 1.62
N MET A 81 0.97 -22.25 2.19
CA MET A 81 2.42 -22.05 2.13
C MET A 81 3.21 -22.99 3.06
N GLY A 82 2.54 -23.95 3.72
CA GLY A 82 3.18 -24.90 4.63
C GLY A 82 3.74 -24.25 5.90
N SER A 83 3.27 -23.05 6.27
CA SER A 83 3.70 -22.28 7.44
C SER A 83 5.21 -22.07 7.55
N ARG A 84 5.91 -22.04 6.41
CA ARG A 84 7.34 -21.74 6.33
C ARG A 84 7.57 -20.42 5.62
N LEU A 85 8.59 -19.68 6.06
CA LEU A 85 9.01 -18.46 5.38
C LEU A 85 9.69 -18.83 4.05
N PRO A 86 9.44 -18.09 2.96
CA PRO A 86 10.16 -18.27 1.71
C PRO A 86 11.66 -17.99 1.93
N VAL A 87 12.51 -18.82 1.34
CA VAL A 87 13.96 -18.61 1.33
C VAL A 87 14.29 -17.81 0.09
N PHE A 88 14.65 -16.54 0.28
CA PHE A 88 15.05 -15.68 -0.82
C PHE A 88 16.51 -15.87 -1.18
N THR A 89 16.77 -16.09 -2.47
CA THR A 89 18.10 -16.12 -3.05
C THR A 89 18.51 -14.73 -3.52
N ARG A 90 19.81 -14.57 -3.83
CA ARG A 90 20.33 -13.34 -4.45
C ARG A 90 19.67 -13.02 -5.79
N PHE A 91 19.21 -14.04 -6.50
CA PHE A 91 18.54 -13.87 -7.78
C PHE A 91 17.10 -13.37 -7.62
N ASP A 92 16.42 -13.68 -6.51
CA ASP A 92 15.04 -13.23 -6.29
C ASP A 92 14.97 -11.72 -6.02
N ASN A 93 15.99 -11.15 -5.38
CA ASN A 93 16.07 -9.72 -5.14
C ASN A 93 17.54 -9.24 -5.12
N PRO A 94 18.13 -8.94 -6.30
CA PRO A 94 19.51 -8.49 -6.40
C PRO A 94 19.78 -7.21 -5.59
N ALA A 95 18.79 -6.32 -5.44
CA ALA A 95 18.94 -5.09 -4.67
C ALA A 95 19.11 -5.35 -3.17
N SER A 96 18.46 -6.38 -2.62
CA SER A 96 18.54 -6.71 -1.18
C SER A 96 19.95 -7.01 -0.69
N VAL A 97 20.76 -7.61 -1.57
CA VAL A 97 22.15 -8.01 -1.27
C VAL A 97 23.19 -7.00 -1.75
N ALA A 98 22.77 -5.92 -2.40
CA ALA A 98 23.67 -4.86 -2.82
C ALA A 98 24.17 -4.03 -1.61
N PRO A 99 25.42 -3.51 -1.65
CA PRO A 99 25.90 -2.61 -0.62
C PRO A 99 25.19 -1.25 -0.69
N PRO A 100 25.11 -0.50 0.42
CA PRO A 100 24.72 0.90 0.38
C PRO A 100 25.77 1.72 -0.40
N PRO A 101 25.37 2.75 -1.18
CA PRO A 101 24.01 3.29 -1.31
C PRO A 101 23.15 2.61 -2.38
N SER A 102 23.73 1.71 -3.19
CA SER A 102 23.07 1.12 -4.36
C SER A 102 21.76 0.41 -4.03
N ARG A 103 21.71 -0.29 -2.89
CA ARG A 103 20.49 -0.92 -2.39
C ARG A 103 19.35 0.07 -2.20
N GLN A 104 19.61 1.19 -1.52
CA GLN A 104 18.60 2.21 -1.26
C GLN A 104 18.17 2.90 -2.54
N LEU A 105 19.12 3.27 -3.40
CA LEU A 105 18.82 3.91 -4.69
C LEU A 105 17.94 3.00 -5.55
N SER A 106 18.28 1.72 -5.67
CA SER A 106 17.48 0.72 -6.38
C SER A 106 16.07 0.59 -5.80
N TYR A 107 15.91 0.48 -4.47
CA TYR A 107 14.58 0.38 -3.88
C TYR A 107 13.72 1.62 -4.10
N ASN A 108 14.31 2.81 -4.03
CA ASN A 108 13.58 4.05 -4.34
C ASN A 108 13.20 4.11 -5.83
N TYR A 109 14.08 3.67 -6.72
CA TYR A 109 13.79 3.60 -8.16
C TYR A 109 12.67 2.63 -8.51
N LEU A 110 12.51 1.53 -7.76
CA LEU A 110 11.37 0.62 -7.96
C LEU A 110 10.02 1.32 -7.78
N ILE A 111 9.92 2.39 -7.00
CA ILE A 111 8.67 3.16 -6.89
C ILE A 111 8.30 3.75 -8.25
N SER A 112 9.28 4.30 -8.98
CA SER A 112 9.08 4.83 -10.33
C SER A 112 8.67 3.76 -11.32
N VAL A 113 9.30 2.58 -11.25
CA VAL A 113 8.94 1.44 -12.10
C VAL A 113 7.51 0.99 -11.82
N ASN A 114 7.12 0.87 -10.55
CA ASN A 114 5.76 0.48 -10.19
C ASN A 114 4.72 1.53 -10.60
N LEU A 115 5.01 2.83 -10.48
CA LEU A 115 4.14 3.89 -10.99
C LEU A 115 4.01 3.81 -12.50
N TRP A 116 5.10 3.55 -13.22
CA TRP A 116 5.05 3.36 -14.67
C TRP A 116 4.13 2.20 -15.06
N LEU A 117 4.23 1.06 -14.36
CA LEU A 117 3.38 -0.11 -14.59
C LEU A 117 1.88 0.17 -14.39
N LEU A 118 1.52 1.14 -13.53
CA LEU A 118 0.11 1.56 -13.35
C LEU A 118 -0.45 2.26 -14.60
N PHE A 119 0.38 3.06 -15.28
CA PHE A 119 -0.02 3.78 -16.49
C PHE A 119 0.16 2.94 -17.76
N PHE A 120 1.20 2.11 -17.78
CA PHE A 120 1.58 1.30 -18.92
C PHE A 120 1.97 -0.11 -18.45
N PRO A 121 1.02 -1.07 -18.39
CA PRO A 121 1.26 -2.41 -17.87
C PRO A 121 2.02 -3.28 -18.89
N CYS A 122 3.33 -3.06 -18.99
CA CYS A 122 4.26 -3.87 -19.78
C CYS A 122 5.20 -4.70 -18.89
N ASP A 123 5.95 -5.63 -19.48
CA ASP A 123 7.04 -6.38 -18.81
C ASP A 123 6.63 -7.06 -17.48
N LEU A 124 5.39 -7.54 -17.40
CA LEU A 124 4.77 -8.06 -16.17
C LEU A 124 5.29 -9.44 -15.72
N CYS A 125 6.16 -10.08 -16.50
CA CYS A 125 6.65 -11.43 -16.21
C CYS A 125 7.62 -11.46 -15.03
N CYS A 126 8.50 -10.46 -14.91
CA CYS A 126 9.54 -10.40 -13.89
C CYS A 126 9.57 -9.00 -13.26
N ASP A 127 9.16 -8.89 -12.00
CA ASP A 127 9.02 -7.62 -11.28
C ASP A 127 10.36 -6.97 -10.92
N TRP A 128 11.28 -7.74 -10.33
CA TRP A 128 12.66 -7.29 -10.03
C TRP A 128 13.64 -8.46 -9.80
N THR A 129 13.21 -9.68 -10.08
CA THR A 129 14.02 -10.88 -9.96
C THR A 129 15.03 -10.98 -11.11
N MET A 130 16.01 -11.85 -10.98
CA MET A 130 16.96 -12.23 -12.03
C MET A 130 17.70 -11.05 -12.69
N GLY A 131 17.76 -9.90 -12.01
CA GLY A 131 18.41 -8.70 -12.53
C GLY A 131 17.65 -8.02 -13.68
N THR A 132 16.33 -8.25 -13.83
CA THR A 132 15.53 -7.58 -14.86
C THR A 132 15.49 -6.06 -14.69
N VAL A 133 15.59 -5.58 -13.45
CA VAL A 133 15.84 -4.17 -13.14
C VAL A 133 17.30 -4.00 -12.70
N PRO A 134 18.16 -3.36 -13.52
CA PRO A 134 19.57 -3.17 -13.17
C PRO A 134 19.73 -2.31 -11.92
N LEU A 135 20.73 -2.61 -11.09
CA LEU A 135 21.01 -1.83 -9.89
C LEU A 135 21.34 -0.37 -10.22
N VAL A 136 20.88 0.55 -9.37
CA VAL A 136 21.24 1.96 -9.43
C VAL A 136 22.44 2.14 -8.53
N SER A 137 23.63 2.34 -9.10
CA SER A 137 24.90 2.30 -8.37
C SER A 137 25.47 3.67 -8.02
N SER A 138 24.89 4.75 -8.56
CA SER A 138 25.39 6.12 -8.39
C SER A 138 24.24 7.10 -8.19
N PHE A 139 24.49 8.16 -7.42
CA PHE A 139 23.58 9.30 -7.27
C PHE A 139 23.39 10.07 -8.58
N LEU A 140 24.38 10.04 -9.47
CA LEU A 140 24.33 10.70 -10.78
C LEU A 140 23.64 9.85 -11.86
N ASP A 141 23.12 8.69 -11.49
CA ASP A 141 22.35 7.86 -12.42
C ASP A 141 21.08 8.61 -12.85
N PRO A 142 20.81 8.76 -14.17
CA PRO A 142 19.65 9.50 -14.66
C PRO A 142 18.31 8.92 -14.17
N ARG A 143 18.28 7.63 -13.79
CA ARG A 143 17.09 6.98 -13.21
C ARG A 143 16.63 7.61 -11.90
N ASN A 144 17.55 8.25 -11.16
CA ASN A 144 17.18 8.99 -9.94
C ASN A 144 16.26 10.19 -10.24
N LEU A 145 16.30 10.75 -11.46
CA LEU A 145 15.36 11.80 -11.86
C LEU A 145 13.92 11.26 -11.89
N ALA A 146 13.71 10.05 -12.40
CA ALA A 146 12.39 9.41 -12.39
C ALA A 146 11.91 9.19 -10.95
N THR A 147 12.81 8.81 -10.04
CA THR A 147 12.53 8.69 -8.59
C THR A 147 12.08 10.01 -7.99
N LEU A 148 12.81 11.10 -8.24
CA LEU A 148 12.45 12.42 -7.74
C LEU A 148 11.08 12.88 -8.27
N ILE A 149 10.81 12.69 -9.56
CA ILE A 149 9.52 13.02 -10.19
C ILE A 149 8.39 12.20 -9.55
N SER A 150 8.63 10.90 -9.32
CA SER A 150 7.66 9.99 -8.70
C SER A 150 7.28 10.45 -7.29
N TYR A 151 8.27 10.79 -6.46
CA TYR A 151 8.02 11.33 -5.13
C TYR A 151 7.34 12.69 -5.18
N ALA A 152 7.75 13.60 -6.06
CA ALA A 152 7.12 14.90 -6.21
C ALA A 152 5.64 14.76 -6.58
N ALA A 153 5.30 13.86 -7.51
CA ALA A 153 3.92 13.59 -7.89
C ALA A 153 3.10 13.01 -6.72
N LEU A 154 3.62 12.00 -6.02
CA LEU A 154 2.93 11.40 -4.87
C LEU A 154 2.72 12.41 -3.73
N LEU A 155 3.73 13.23 -3.43
CA LEU A 155 3.64 14.28 -2.41
C LEU A 155 2.65 15.36 -2.81
N LEU A 156 2.63 15.77 -4.08
CA LEU A 156 1.65 16.74 -4.58
C LEU A 156 0.21 16.21 -4.49
N LEU A 157 -0.01 14.96 -4.88
CA LEU A 157 -1.32 14.30 -4.77
C LEU A 157 -1.74 14.21 -3.31
N MET A 158 -0.85 13.76 -2.42
CA MET A 158 -1.12 13.71 -0.97
C MET A 158 -1.44 15.09 -0.40
N TYR A 159 -0.62 16.10 -0.73
CA TYR A 159 -0.83 17.48 -0.28
C TYR A 159 -2.20 18.01 -0.75
N THR A 160 -2.53 17.80 -2.02
CA THR A 160 -3.82 18.21 -2.60
C THR A 160 -4.98 17.49 -1.91
N ALA A 161 -4.87 16.17 -1.70
CA ALA A 161 -5.90 15.39 -1.03
C ALA A 161 -6.16 15.85 0.42
N VAL A 162 -5.14 16.36 1.11
CA VAL A 162 -5.25 16.81 2.51
C VAL A 162 -5.69 18.28 2.64
N VAL A 163 -5.24 19.16 1.74
CA VAL A 163 -5.42 20.62 1.87
C VAL A 163 -6.62 21.14 1.07
N THR A 164 -7.03 20.47 0.00
CA THR A 164 -8.14 20.96 -0.83
C THR A 164 -9.48 20.92 -0.10
N ASP A 165 -10.18 22.06 -0.05
CA ASP A 165 -11.55 22.17 0.49
C ASP A 165 -12.60 21.49 -0.40
N ASN A 166 -12.30 21.32 -1.69
CA ASN A 166 -13.16 20.62 -2.63
C ASN A 166 -13.14 19.10 -2.37
N ARG A 167 -14.17 18.62 -1.67
CA ARG A 167 -14.36 17.20 -1.35
C ARG A 167 -14.40 16.28 -2.56
N GLN A 168 -14.94 16.72 -3.69
CA GLN A 168 -14.97 15.87 -4.90
C GLN A 168 -13.56 15.67 -5.43
N GLN A 169 -12.76 16.74 -5.46
CA GLN A 169 -11.36 16.67 -5.89
C GLN A 169 -10.51 15.81 -4.94
N ALA A 170 -10.66 15.98 -3.62
CA ALA A 170 -9.98 15.14 -2.64
C ALA A 170 -10.38 13.66 -2.76
N THR A 171 -11.67 13.38 -2.99
CA THR A 171 -12.19 12.01 -3.18
C THR A 171 -11.68 11.36 -4.47
N LEU A 172 -11.46 12.13 -5.54
CA LEU A 172 -10.92 11.59 -6.79
C LEU A 172 -9.43 11.23 -6.70
N ILE A 173 -8.70 11.86 -5.78
CA ILE A 173 -7.27 11.62 -5.59
C ILE A 173 -7.01 10.42 -4.67
N ILE A 174 -7.96 10.09 -3.78
CA ILE A 174 -7.88 9.00 -2.78
C ILE A 174 -8.46 7.70 -3.36
#